data_AF-A0A2Z6NWQ6-F1
#
_entry.id   AF-A0A2Z6NWQ6-F1
#
_cell.length_a   1.000
_cell.length_b   1.000
_cell.length_c   1.000
_cell.angle_alpha   90.00
_cell.angle_beta   90.00
_cell.angle_gamma   90.00
#
_symmetry.space_group_name_H-M   'P 1'
#
loop_
_entity.id
_entity.type
_entity.pdbx_description
1 polymer ?
#
loop_
_entity_poly.entity_id
_entity_poly.type
_entity_poly.pdbx_seq_one_letter_code
_entity_poly.pdbx_strand_id
1 'polypeptide(L)'
;GSAIAELRRALNEYLSIIIGLTKKEYDFEGLIEFKWKNFEVGKQDSSIANVWFEVLSCVHFMAMLTLSEADSLMIPKDHSDSGFRVVSSDNKREAIDLLIKASGYLEFCVRQILPQIPSEIKKILPHDLQEGVLEAIAIQALG
;
A
#
# COMPACT_ATOMS: atom_id res chain seq x y z
N GLY A 1 19.53 -1.67 -4.34
CA GLY A 1 18.38 -1.44 -5.23
C GLY A 1 17.96 0.01 -5.18
N SER A 2 16.88 0.37 -5.88
CA SER A 2 16.16 1.62 -5.63
C SER A 2 15.69 1.66 -4.16
N ALA A 3 15.56 2.86 -3.56
CA ALA A 3 15.01 3.02 -2.21
C ALA A 3 13.64 2.34 -2.07
N ILE A 4 12.81 2.40 -3.13
CA ILE A 4 11.51 1.72 -3.19
C ILE A 4 11.66 0.19 -3.08
N ALA A 5 12.64 -0.39 -3.79
CA ALA A 5 12.86 -1.83 -3.77
C ALA A 5 13.35 -2.33 -2.39
N GLU A 6 14.24 -1.58 -1.74
CA GLU A 6 14.70 -1.92 -0.39
C GLU A 6 13.57 -1.79 0.64
N LEU A 7 12.74 -0.73 0.56
CA LEU A 7 11.57 -0.55 1.42
C LEU A 7 10.54 -1.67 1.23
N ARG A 8 10.23 -2.05 -0.01
CA ARG A 8 9.34 -3.19 -0.30
C ARG A 8 9.90 -4.50 0.26
N ARG A 9 11.22 -4.74 0.20
CA ARG A 9 11.84 -5.92 0.81
C ARG A 9 11.67 -5.90 2.33
N ALA A 10 12.01 -4.78 2.97
CA ALA A 10 11.87 -4.63 4.42
C ALA A 10 10.42 -4.82 4.90
N LEU A 11 9.44 -4.30 4.15
CA LEU A 11 8.02 -4.49 4.44
C LEU A 11 7.59 -5.96 4.33
N ASN A 12 8.11 -6.72 3.34
CA ASN A 12 7.82 -8.16 3.23
C ASN A 12 8.41 -8.97 4.41
N GLU A 13 9.63 -8.65 4.82
CA GLU A 13 10.28 -9.26 5.99
C GLU A 13 9.50 -8.95 7.27
N TYR A 14 9.07 -7.69 7.42
CA TYR A 14 8.25 -7.25 8.55
C TYR A 14 6.86 -7.91 8.56
N LEU A 15 6.19 -7.99 7.40
CA LEU A 15 4.90 -8.66 7.24
C LEU A 15 4.94 -10.11 7.72
N SER A 16 6.02 -10.81 7.41
CA SER A 16 6.23 -12.21 7.84
C SER A 16 6.21 -12.36 9.37
N ILE A 17 6.69 -11.35 10.10
CA ILE A 17 6.69 -11.32 11.57
C ILE A 17 5.31 -10.96 12.10
N ILE A 18 4.69 -9.87 11.60
CA ILE A 18 3.41 -9.39 12.15
C ILE A 18 2.23 -10.31 11.84
N ILE A 19 2.27 -11.08 10.74
CA ILE A 19 1.30 -12.17 10.49
C ILE A 19 1.41 -13.25 11.56
N GLY A 20 2.59 -13.47 12.15
CA GLY A 20 2.75 -14.33 13.32
C GLY A 20 1.96 -13.81 14.53
N LEU A 21 1.85 -12.49 14.68
CA LEU A 21 1.14 -11.82 15.77
C LEU A 21 -0.39 -11.79 15.59
N THR A 22 -0.90 -12.06 14.38
CA THR A 22 -2.36 -12.17 14.15
C THR A 22 -2.94 -13.51 14.62
N LYS A 23 -2.09 -14.46 15.03
CA LYS A 23 -2.52 -15.74 15.58
C LYS A 23 -3.20 -15.53 16.94
N LYS A 24 -4.46 -15.98 17.03
CA LYS A 24 -5.31 -15.85 18.23
C LYS A 24 -4.75 -16.46 19.51
N GLU A 25 -3.73 -17.30 19.41
CA GLU A 25 -3.08 -17.96 20.56
C GLU A 25 -2.38 -16.97 21.51
N TYR A 26 -2.08 -15.76 21.06
CA TYR A 26 -1.27 -14.81 21.82
C TYR A 26 -2.02 -13.59 22.39
N ASP A 27 -3.33 -13.47 22.13
CA ASP A 27 -4.22 -12.40 22.63
C ASP A 27 -3.57 -10.99 22.67
N PHE A 28 -2.99 -10.56 21.55
CA PHE A 28 -2.35 -9.24 21.43
C PHE A 28 -3.32 -8.11 21.03
N GLU A 29 -4.62 -8.40 20.91
CA GLU A 29 -5.61 -7.40 20.53
C GLU A 29 -5.69 -6.29 21.59
N GLY A 30 -5.47 -5.03 21.18
CA GLY A 30 -5.48 -3.88 22.08
C GLY A 30 -4.21 -3.65 22.90
N LEU A 31 -3.21 -4.53 22.85
CA LEU A 31 -1.98 -4.41 23.66
C LEU A 31 -0.89 -3.57 22.99
N ILE A 32 -0.82 -3.59 21.66
CA ILE A 32 0.22 -2.89 20.88
C ILE A 32 -0.45 -1.81 20.05
N GLU A 33 -0.07 -0.56 20.32
CA GLU A 33 -0.52 0.61 19.57
C GLU A 33 0.37 0.86 18.36
N PHE A 34 -0.23 0.88 17.18
CA PHE A 34 0.46 1.15 15.92
C PHE A 34 0.18 2.56 15.43
N LYS A 35 1.24 3.26 15.02
CA LYS A 35 1.18 4.68 14.65
C LYS A 35 1.54 4.88 13.19
N TRP A 36 0.60 5.41 12.42
CA TRP A 36 0.82 5.76 11.02
C TRP A 36 0.52 7.23 10.77
N LYS A 37 1.43 7.87 10.03
CA LYS A 37 1.33 9.27 9.68
C LYS A 37 0.14 9.48 8.74
N ASN A 38 -0.67 10.50 9.03
CA ASN A 38 -1.75 10.88 8.12
C ASN A 38 -1.21 11.79 7.00
N PHE A 39 -1.58 11.51 5.75
CA PHE A 39 -1.18 12.34 4.61
C PHE A 39 -2.06 13.58 4.42
N GLU A 40 -3.24 13.62 5.06
CA GLU A 40 -4.10 14.80 5.02
C GLU A 40 -3.55 15.92 5.92
N VAL A 41 -3.33 17.10 5.32
CA VAL A 41 -2.84 18.28 6.03
C VAL A 41 -3.80 18.66 7.16
N GLY A 42 -3.31 18.66 8.39
CA GLY A 42 -4.06 19.09 9.58
C GLY A 42 -4.82 17.98 10.31
N LYS A 43 -4.77 16.73 9.84
CA LYS A 43 -5.26 15.56 10.62
C LYS A 43 -4.16 15.03 11.54
N GLN A 44 -4.58 14.54 12.71
CA GLN A 44 -3.66 13.83 13.60
C GLN A 44 -3.24 12.49 13.00
N ASP A 45 -2.02 12.08 13.33
CA ASP A 45 -1.52 10.75 13.02
C ASP A 45 -2.45 9.70 13.62
N SER A 46 -2.63 8.61 12.89
CA SER A 46 -3.43 7.49 13.37
C SER A 46 -2.68 6.72 14.43
N SER A 47 -3.41 6.29 15.46
CA SER A 47 -2.89 5.55 16.60
C SER A 47 -3.92 4.49 16.96
N ILE A 48 -3.72 3.25 16.50
CA ILE A 48 -4.72 2.18 16.59
C ILE A 48 -4.07 0.92 17.14
N ALA A 49 -4.65 0.39 18.21
CA ALA A 49 -4.15 -0.81 18.89
C ALA A 49 -4.69 -2.11 18.28
N ASN A 50 -4.32 -2.39 17.03
CA ASN A 50 -4.78 -3.58 16.32
C ASN A 50 -3.75 -4.08 15.31
N VAL A 51 -3.42 -5.37 15.39
CA VAL A 51 -2.41 -5.99 14.51
C VAL A 51 -2.90 -6.06 13.06
N TRP A 52 -4.19 -6.30 12.82
CA TRP A 52 -4.74 -6.30 11.46
C TRP A 52 -4.74 -4.91 10.81
N PHE A 53 -4.86 -3.85 11.60
CA PHE A 53 -4.61 -2.49 11.14
C PHE A 53 -3.15 -2.30 10.69
N GLU A 54 -2.17 -2.81 11.44
CA GLU A 54 -0.76 -2.76 11.01
C GLU A 54 -0.52 -3.52 9.71
N VAL A 55 -1.09 -4.72 9.58
CA VAL A 55 -1.03 -5.52 8.35
C VAL A 55 -1.65 -4.75 7.18
N LEU A 56 -2.82 -4.13 7.39
CA LEU A 56 -3.49 -3.31 6.39
C LEU A 56 -2.60 -2.14 5.93
N SER A 57 -2.02 -1.40 6.87
CA SER A 57 -1.16 -0.26 6.60
C SER A 57 0.12 -0.65 5.86
N CYS A 58 0.74 -1.77 6.22
CA CYS A 58 1.92 -2.31 5.54
C CYS A 58 1.62 -2.69 4.09
N VAL A 59 0.54 -3.45 3.85
CA VAL A 59 0.18 -3.90 2.49
C VAL A 59 -0.30 -2.72 1.63
N HIS A 60 -1.05 -1.78 2.21
CA HIS A 60 -1.40 -0.52 1.55
C HIS A 60 -0.14 0.26 1.14
N PHE A 61 0.84 0.40 2.05
CA PHE A 61 2.07 1.12 1.74
C PHE A 61 2.89 0.42 0.64
N MET A 62 2.90 -0.92 0.61
CA MET A 62 3.49 -1.68 -0.50
C MET A 62 2.79 -1.41 -1.83
N ALA A 63 1.46 -1.26 -1.83
CA ALA A 63 0.72 -0.86 -3.03
C ALA A 63 1.15 0.54 -3.49
N MET A 64 1.19 1.52 -2.57
CA MET A 64 1.60 2.90 -2.88
C MET A 64 3.02 2.98 -3.44
N LEU A 65 3.96 2.23 -2.85
CA LEU A 65 5.34 2.13 -3.35
C LEU A 65 5.39 1.52 -4.76
N THR A 66 4.55 0.52 -5.03
CA THR A 66 4.48 -0.14 -6.33
C THR A 66 3.87 0.80 -7.39
N LEU A 67 2.84 1.57 -7.05
CA LEU A 67 2.27 2.61 -7.93
C LEU A 67 3.29 3.70 -8.24
N SER A 68 3.99 4.22 -7.22
CA SER A 68 5.01 5.24 -7.41
C SER A 68 6.16 4.79 -8.32
N GLU A 69 6.52 3.50 -8.27
CA GLU A 69 7.50 2.90 -9.17
C GLU A 69 6.97 2.84 -10.62
N ALA A 70 5.71 2.43 -10.81
CA ALA A 70 5.06 2.43 -12.11
C ALA A 70 4.99 3.84 -12.74
N ASP A 71 4.59 4.83 -11.95
CA ASP A 71 4.55 6.23 -12.37
C ASP A 71 5.93 6.72 -12.82
N SER A 72 6.97 6.36 -12.07
CA SER A 72 8.36 6.74 -12.38
C SER A 72 8.87 6.16 -13.71
N LEU A 73 8.38 4.99 -14.13
CA LEU A 73 8.71 4.38 -15.42
C LEU A 73 8.00 5.09 -16.59
N MET A 74 6.84 5.69 -16.32
CA MET A 74 6.01 6.39 -17.28
C MET A 74 6.41 7.86 -17.48
N ILE A 75 7.30 8.41 -16.65
CA ILE A 75 7.90 9.73 -16.86
C ILE A 75 9.01 9.62 -17.93
N PRO A 76 8.89 10.33 -19.07
CA PRO A 76 9.94 10.34 -20.09
C PRO A 76 11.23 10.93 -19.53
N LYS A 77 12.33 10.18 -19.64
CA LYS A 77 13.66 10.57 -19.13
C LYS A 77 14.51 11.34 -20.14
N ASP A 78 14.05 11.39 -21.40
CA ASP A 78 14.80 12.03 -22.48
C ASP A 78 14.51 13.54 -22.53
N HIS A 79 15.56 14.33 -22.36
CA HIS A 79 15.64 15.72 -22.80
C HIS A 79 16.15 15.75 -24.26
N SER A 80 15.50 15.03 -25.17
CA SER A 80 15.89 15.12 -26.58
C SER A 80 15.44 16.46 -27.17
N ASP A 81 16.36 17.15 -27.82
CA ASP A 81 16.18 18.46 -28.47
C ASP A 81 15.16 18.42 -29.64
N SER A 82 14.59 17.25 -29.93
CA SER A 82 13.62 16.97 -31.00
C SER A 82 12.15 17.07 -30.59
N GLY A 83 11.86 17.38 -29.32
CA GLY A 83 10.49 17.65 -28.83
C GLY A 83 9.59 16.42 -28.62
N PHE A 84 10.04 15.21 -28.98
CA PHE A 84 9.29 13.97 -28.77
C PHE A 84 9.77 13.24 -27.52
N ARG A 85 8.99 13.38 -26.44
CA ARG A 85 9.18 12.64 -25.19
C ARG A 85 8.50 11.27 -25.29
N VAL A 86 9.25 10.20 -25.52
CA VAL A 86 8.69 8.84 -25.71
C VAL A 86 9.18 7.90 -24.60
N VAL A 87 8.25 7.19 -23.96
CA VAL A 87 8.55 6.10 -23.02
C VAL A 87 8.82 4.83 -23.82
N SER A 88 9.89 4.10 -23.48
CA SER A 88 10.25 2.82 -24.13
C SER A 88 9.15 1.77 -23.97
N SER A 89 9.07 0.80 -24.88
CA SER A 89 8.13 -0.32 -24.78
C SER A 89 8.39 -1.19 -23.54
N ASP A 90 9.65 -1.34 -23.13
CA ASP A 90 10.01 -2.11 -21.95
C ASP A 90 9.53 -1.44 -20.67
N ASN A 91 9.71 -0.12 -20.53
CA ASN A 91 9.21 0.63 -19.38
C ASN A 91 7.67 0.58 -19.32
N LYS A 92 6.98 0.63 -20.47
CA LYS A 92 5.52 0.49 -20.51
C LYS A 92 5.06 -0.88 -20.02
N ARG A 93 5.72 -1.96 -20.48
CA ARG A 93 5.39 -3.32 -20.03
C ARG A 93 5.62 -3.47 -18.53
N GLU A 94 6.76 -3.00 -18.04
CA GLU A 94 7.10 -3.08 -16.62
C GLU A 94 6.15 -2.24 -15.76
N ALA A 95 5.75 -1.05 -16.21
CA ALA A 95 4.74 -0.24 -15.54
C ALA A 95 3.39 -0.97 -15.46
N ILE A 96 2.95 -1.63 -16.52
CA ILE A 96 1.71 -2.43 -16.51
C ILE A 96 1.80 -3.57 -15.47
N ASP A 97 2.91 -4.30 -15.43
CA ASP A 97 3.09 -5.39 -14.46
C ASP A 97 3.04 -4.87 -13.01
N LEU A 98 3.62 -3.70 -12.75
CA LEU A 98 3.58 -3.04 -11.45
C LEU A 98 2.18 -2.54 -11.09
N LEU A 99 1.45 -1.95 -12.04
CA LEU A 99 0.06 -1.50 -11.84
C LEU A 99 -0.86 -2.67 -11.47
N ILE A 100 -0.77 -3.78 -12.20
CA ILE A 100 -1.51 -5.01 -11.90
C ILE A 100 -1.16 -5.51 -10.50
N LYS A 101 0.13 -5.52 -10.15
CA LYS A 101 0.60 -5.95 -8.83
C LYS A 101 0.07 -5.05 -7.71
N ALA A 102 0.04 -3.73 -7.91
CA ALA A 102 -0.50 -2.78 -6.96
C ALA A 102 -2.01 -2.98 -6.75
N SER A 103 -2.77 -3.16 -7.83
CA SER A 103 -4.20 -3.51 -7.75
C SER A 103 -4.41 -4.79 -6.95
N GLY A 104 -3.59 -5.81 -7.16
CA GLY A 104 -3.67 -7.07 -6.41
C GLY A 104 -3.44 -6.91 -4.90
N TYR A 105 -2.52 -6.02 -4.50
CA TYR A 105 -2.34 -5.70 -3.06
C TYR A 105 -3.57 -5.01 -2.47
N LEU A 106 -4.16 -4.06 -3.19
CA LEU A 106 -5.34 -3.33 -2.72
C LEU A 106 -6.58 -4.22 -2.65
N GLU A 107 -6.78 -5.10 -3.63
CA GLU A 107 -7.85 -6.10 -3.60
C GLU A 107 -7.65 -7.09 -2.44
N PHE A 108 -6.40 -7.48 -2.15
CA PHE A 108 -6.09 -8.31 -0.98
C PHE A 108 -6.42 -7.59 0.35
N CYS A 109 -6.14 -6.29 0.45
CA CYS A 109 -6.55 -5.47 1.60
C CYS A 109 -8.07 -5.55 1.81
N VAL A 110 -8.85 -5.34 0.75
CA VAL A 110 -10.32 -5.34 0.81
C VAL A 110 -10.89 -6.72 1.12
N ARG A 111 -10.43 -7.76 0.43
CA ARG A 111 -11.06 -9.09 0.51
C ARG A 111 -10.55 -9.95 1.66
N GLN A 112 -9.31 -9.75 2.12
CA GLN A 112 -8.66 -10.67 3.06
C GLN A 112 -8.30 -10.01 4.38
N ILE A 113 -7.89 -8.74 4.38
CA ILE A 113 -7.43 -8.06 5.60
C ILE A 113 -8.59 -7.33 6.30
N LEU A 114 -9.31 -6.47 5.59
CA LEU A 114 -10.42 -5.70 6.17
C LEU A 114 -11.48 -6.57 6.87
N PRO A 115 -11.86 -7.76 6.39
CA PRO A 115 -12.80 -8.63 7.10
C PRO A 115 -12.32 -9.08 8.49
N GLN A 116 -11.01 -9.06 8.75
CA GLN A 116 -10.41 -9.43 10.05
C GLN A 116 -10.42 -8.29 11.07
N ILE A 117 -10.69 -7.05 10.63
CA ILE A 117 -10.72 -5.88 11.51
C ILE A 117 -12.13 -5.72 12.10
N PRO A 118 -12.28 -5.58 13.45
CA PRO A 118 -13.57 -5.31 14.08
C PRO A 118 -14.24 -4.04 13.56
N SER A 119 -15.58 -4.01 13.55
CA SER A 119 -16.36 -2.90 12.96
C SER A 119 -16.13 -1.56 13.65
N GLU A 120 -15.81 -1.59 14.94
CA GLU A 120 -15.49 -0.47 15.80
C GLU A 120 -14.19 0.20 15.35
N ILE A 121 -13.21 -0.61 14.98
CA ILE A 121 -11.91 -0.16 14.49
C ILE A 121 -12.02 0.36 13.06
N LYS A 122 -12.84 -0.28 12.21
CA LYS A 122 -13.08 0.19 10.83
C LYS A 122 -13.58 1.63 10.78
N LYS A 123 -14.40 2.06 11.75
CA LYS A 123 -14.96 3.42 11.82
C LYS A 123 -13.92 4.50 12.11
N ILE A 124 -12.80 4.13 12.72
CA ILE A 124 -11.71 5.05 13.08
C ILE A 124 -10.51 4.90 12.14
N LEU A 125 -10.62 4.10 11.08
CA LEU A 125 -9.54 3.98 10.09
C LEU A 125 -9.29 5.34 9.42
N PRO A 126 -8.02 5.63 9.11
CA PRO A 126 -7.64 6.69 8.19
C PRO A 126 -8.44 6.62 6.87
N HIS A 127 -8.68 7.79 6.27
CA HIS A 127 -9.50 7.88 5.05
C HIS A 127 -8.93 7.05 3.89
N ASP A 128 -7.61 7.08 3.72
CA ASP A 128 -6.87 6.31 2.72
C ASP A 128 -6.97 4.78 2.90
N LEU A 129 -7.35 4.32 4.10
CA LEU A 129 -7.55 2.91 4.42
C LEU A 129 -9.02 2.49 4.44
N GLN A 130 -9.95 3.37 4.06
CA GLN A 130 -11.36 3.01 3.93
C GLN A 130 -11.57 2.12 2.71
N GLU A 131 -12.47 1.14 2.85
CA GLU A 131 -12.78 0.13 1.83
C GLU A 131 -13.02 0.73 0.44
N GLY A 132 -13.94 1.71 0.34
CA GLY A 132 -14.25 2.35 -0.93
C GLY A 132 -13.08 3.15 -1.54
N VAL A 133 -12.15 3.65 -0.72
CA VAL A 133 -10.95 4.33 -1.21
C VAL A 133 -9.96 3.30 -1.76
N LEU A 134 -9.72 2.20 -1.05
CA LEU A 134 -8.86 1.12 -1.51
C LEU A 134 -9.38 0.50 -2.82
N GLU A 135 -10.69 0.28 -2.92
CA GLU A 135 -11.34 -0.21 -4.16
C GLU A 135 -11.18 0.79 -5.31
N ALA A 136 -11.39 2.08 -5.05
CA ALA A 136 -11.24 3.12 -6.07
C ALA A 136 -9.79 3.17 -6.60
N ILE A 137 -8.79 3.07 -5.72
CA ILE A 137 -7.38 3.04 -6.12
C ILE A 137 -7.08 1.75 -6.91
N ALA A 138 -7.63 0.60 -6.50
CA ALA A 138 -7.44 -0.67 -7.22
C ALA A 138 -7.99 -0.57 -8.66
N ILE A 139 -9.19 -0.01 -8.82
CA ILE A 139 -9.79 0.24 -10.14
C ILE A 139 -8.95 1.25 -10.93
N GLN A 140 -8.50 2.33 -10.30
CA GLN A 140 -7.66 3.34 -10.94
C GLN A 140 -6.33 2.76 -11.43
N ALA A 141 -5.74 1.79 -10.72
CA ALA A 141 -4.52 1.12 -11.17
C ALA A 141 -4.73 0.27 -12.43
N LEU A 142 -5.97 -0.15 -12.71
CA LEU A 142 -6.32 -0.99 -13.87
C LEU A 142 -6.89 -0.20 -15.06
N GLY A 143 -7.35 1.04 -14.85
CA GLY A 143 -7.98 1.90 -15.86
C GLY A 143 -7.00 2.80 -16.57
#